data_AF-A0A2N3B700-F1
#
_entry.id   AF-A0A2N3B700-F1
#
_cell.length_a   1.000
_cell.length_b   1.000
_cell.length_c   1.000
_cell.angle_alpha   90.00
_cell.angle_beta   90.00
_cell.angle_gamma   90.00
#
_symmetry.space_group_name_H-M   'P 1'
#
loop_
_entity.id
_entity.type
_entity.pdbx_description
1 polymer ?
#
loop_
_entity_poly.entity_id
_entity_poly.type
_entity_poly.pdbx_seq_one_letter_code
_entity_poly.pdbx_strand_id
1 'polypeptide(L)'
;ESAMREVIGRSNLSPILNRDRALISQTVQELIQGTLDSYEAGVNVLRVNFDRADPPPEVIDSFRDVQAAGQDRNTQESQAEAYANRALAEARGQSAQILQEAEGYRAQTVNEASGEASRFKAIYAEYALAPEVTRKRLYLETMERVFGGMNKVILDDTTSGGQGVVPYLPLNQLVGGDK
;
A
#
# COMPACT_ATOMS: atom_id res chain seq x y z
N GLU A 1 54.18 -23.39 -10.71
CA GLU A 1 54.19 -21.94 -10.40
C GLU A 1 54.18 -21.07 -11.66
N SER A 2 55.05 -21.32 -12.65
CA SER A 2 55.11 -20.53 -13.89
C SER A 2 53.78 -20.43 -14.66
N ALA A 3 53.01 -21.52 -14.76
CA ALA A 3 51.69 -21.53 -15.41
C ALA A 3 50.67 -20.59 -14.73
N MET A 4 50.69 -20.49 -13.40
CA MET A 4 49.79 -19.57 -12.68
C MET A 4 50.21 -18.11 -12.90
N ARG A 5 51.51 -17.83 -12.90
CA ARG A 5 52.03 -16.46 -13.08
C ARG A 5 51.73 -15.91 -14.47
N GLU A 6 51.79 -16.75 -15.50
CA GLU A 6 51.46 -16.37 -16.88
C GLU A 6 49.98 -16.00 -17.06
N VAL A 7 49.07 -16.77 -16.49
CA VAL A 7 47.62 -16.54 -16.61
C VAL A 7 47.17 -15.30 -15.81
N ILE A 8 47.74 -15.10 -14.61
CA ILE A 8 47.42 -13.93 -13.77
C ILE A 8 47.96 -12.63 -14.40
N GLY A 9 49.15 -12.66 -15.02
CA GLY A 9 49.75 -11.49 -15.66
C GLY A 9 49.04 -11.00 -16.93
N ARG A 10 48.18 -11.83 -17.54
CA ARG A 10 47.38 -11.48 -18.73
C ARG A 10 45.98 -10.96 -18.40
N SER A 11 45.55 -11.02 -17.14
CA SER A 11 44.20 -10.67 -16.72
C SER A 11 44.19 -9.42 -15.82
N ASN A 12 43.13 -8.62 -15.93
CA ASN A 12 42.89 -7.53 -14.98
C ASN A 12 42.70 -8.09 -13.57
N LEU A 13 43.16 -7.38 -12.53
CA LEU A 13 43.15 -7.87 -11.15
C LEU A 13 41.72 -8.00 -10.56
N SER A 14 40.81 -7.07 -10.90
CA SER A 14 39.47 -7.00 -10.30
C SER A 14 38.52 -8.16 -10.63
N PRO A 15 38.46 -8.71 -11.86
CA PRO A 15 37.59 -9.84 -12.18
C PRO A 15 38.02 -11.18 -11.55
N ILE A 16 39.34 -11.36 -11.33
CA ILE A 16 39.95 -12.59 -10.78
C ILE A 16 39.47 -12.85 -9.35
N LEU A 17 39.20 -11.79 -8.58
CA LEU A 17 38.82 -11.91 -7.18
C LEU A 17 37.33 -12.26 -7.00
N ASN A 18 36.46 -11.91 -7.95
CA ASN A 18 35.02 -11.96 -7.74
C ASN A 18 34.23 -12.84 -8.73
N ARG A 19 34.57 -12.88 -10.03
CA ARG A 19 33.70 -13.51 -11.05
C ARG A 19 34.41 -14.54 -11.92
N ASP A 20 35.68 -14.34 -12.23
CA ASP A 20 36.40 -15.12 -13.24
C ASP A 20 37.24 -16.26 -12.65
N ARG A 21 37.13 -16.53 -11.33
CA ARG A 21 37.85 -17.64 -10.67
C ARG A 21 37.64 -18.99 -11.37
N ALA A 22 36.41 -19.30 -11.77
CA ALA A 22 36.07 -20.58 -12.39
C ALA A 22 36.71 -20.73 -13.79
N LEU A 23 36.63 -19.68 -14.61
CA LEU A 23 37.25 -19.65 -15.93
C LEU A 23 38.78 -19.77 -15.84
N ILE A 24 39.39 -19.06 -14.89
CA ILE A 24 40.84 -19.08 -14.70
C ILE A 24 41.31 -20.43 -14.15
N SER A 25 40.56 -21.09 -13.24
CA SER A 25 40.92 -22.44 -12.77
C SER A 25 40.94 -23.45 -13.91
N GLN A 26 40.01 -23.33 -14.86
CA GLN A 26 39.93 -24.23 -16.00
C GLN A 26 41.11 -24.03 -16.95
N THR A 27 41.42 -22.78 -17.31
CA THR A 27 42.57 -22.47 -18.16
C THR A 27 43.88 -22.90 -17.52
N VAL A 28 44.05 -22.70 -16.20
CA VAL A 28 45.24 -23.13 -15.47
C VAL A 28 45.34 -24.66 -15.40
N GLN A 29 44.22 -25.36 -15.22
CA GLN A 29 44.17 -26.82 -15.23
C GLN A 29 44.59 -27.38 -16.60
N GLU A 30 44.07 -26.82 -17.69
CA GLU A 30 44.43 -27.22 -19.05
C GLU A 30 45.92 -26.98 -19.34
N LEU A 31 46.46 -25.82 -18.92
CA LEU A 31 47.88 -25.52 -19.12
C LEU A 31 48.79 -26.47 -18.33
N ILE A 32 48.44 -26.75 -17.07
CA ILE A 32 49.22 -27.67 -16.22
C ILE A 32 49.15 -29.09 -16.77
N GLN A 33 47.96 -29.56 -17.17
CA GLN A 33 47.78 -30.89 -17.76
C GLN A 33 48.61 -31.03 -19.04
N GLY A 34 48.51 -30.07 -19.98
CA GLY A 34 49.31 -30.11 -21.21
C GLY A 34 50.82 -30.10 -20.96
N THR A 35 51.28 -29.41 -19.91
CA THR A 35 52.70 -29.41 -19.54
C THR A 35 53.11 -30.78 -18.96
N LEU A 36 52.29 -31.40 -18.13
CA LEU A 36 52.55 -32.73 -17.54
C LEU A 36 52.50 -33.85 -18.59
N ASP A 37 51.57 -33.75 -19.55
CA ASP A 37 51.47 -34.67 -20.68
C ASP A 37 52.70 -34.59 -21.57
N SER A 38 53.24 -33.39 -21.80
CA SER A 38 54.48 -33.19 -22.57
C SER A 38 55.72 -33.78 -21.91
N TYR A 39 55.70 -33.93 -20.58
CA TYR A 39 56.76 -34.58 -19.80
C TYR A 39 56.48 -36.08 -19.55
N GLU A 40 55.43 -36.64 -20.14
CA GLU A 40 55.00 -38.04 -19.94
C GLU A 40 54.88 -38.43 -18.46
N ALA A 41 54.46 -37.48 -17.60
CA ALA A 41 54.51 -37.65 -16.16
C ALA A 41 53.48 -38.68 -15.61
N GLY A 42 52.49 -39.08 -16.41
CA GLY A 42 51.45 -40.05 -16.00
C GLY A 42 50.48 -39.55 -14.92
N VAL A 43 50.43 -38.23 -14.68
CA VAL A 43 49.61 -37.61 -13.63
C VAL A 43 48.40 -36.90 -14.24
N ASN A 44 47.21 -37.12 -13.67
CA ASN A 44 45.97 -36.45 -14.08
C ASN A 44 45.53 -35.42 -13.03
N VAL A 45 45.36 -34.17 -13.45
CA VAL A 45 44.93 -33.06 -12.59
C VAL A 45 43.41 -32.98 -12.58
N LEU A 46 42.80 -33.31 -11.44
CA LEU A 46 41.34 -33.32 -11.28
C LEU A 46 40.74 -31.94 -10.97
N ARG A 47 41.44 -31.12 -10.17
CA ARG A 47 40.98 -29.79 -9.77
C ARG A 47 42.14 -28.91 -9.31
N VAL A 48 42.12 -27.65 -9.71
CA VAL A 48 43.00 -26.61 -9.19
C VAL A 48 42.22 -25.75 -8.19
N ASN A 49 42.64 -25.74 -6.93
CA ASN A 49 42.10 -24.86 -5.90
C ASN A 49 43.01 -23.64 -5.77
N PHE A 50 42.44 -22.44 -5.84
CA PHE A 50 43.17 -21.21 -5.54
C PHE A 50 43.08 -20.89 -4.06
N ASP A 51 44.24 -20.66 -3.44
CA ASP A 51 44.30 -20.03 -2.12
C ASP A 51 43.66 -18.62 -2.16
N ARG A 52 43.30 -18.09 -0.99
CA ARG A 52 42.77 -16.73 -0.89
C ARG A 52 43.78 -15.75 -1.48
N ALA A 53 43.35 -15.00 -2.48
CA ALA A 53 44.13 -13.91 -3.05
C ALA A 53 43.73 -12.65 -2.27
N ASP A 54 44.41 -12.40 -1.17
CA ASP A 54 44.21 -11.18 -0.39
C ASP A 54 45.09 -10.05 -0.95
N PRO A 55 44.60 -8.79 -1.03
CA PRO A 55 45.42 -7.65 -1.41
C PRO A 55 46.61 -7.47 -0.47
N PRO A 56 47.75 -6.94 -0.95
CA PRO A 56 48.88 -6.65 -0.07
C PRO A 56 48.47 -5.64 1.03
N PRO A 57 49.06 -5.75 2.23
CA PRO A 57 48.66 -4.96 3.39
C PRO A 57 48.80 -3.45 3.18
N GLU A 58 49.68 -3.02 2.27
CA GLU A 58 49.88 -1.59 1.97
C GLU A 58 48.68 -0.92 1.27
N VAL A 59 47.80 -1.69 0.63
CA VAL A 59 46.69 -1.15 -0.22
C VAL A 59 45.31 -1.68 0.15
N ILE A 60 45.23 -2.55 1.15
CA ILE A 60 43.98 -3.23 1.52
C ILE A 60 42.90 -2.26 1.99
N ASP A 61 43.28 -1.18 2.66
CA ASP A 61 42.35 -0.15 3.16
C ASP A 61 41.72 0.63 2.00
N SER A 62 42.53 1.09 1.04
CA SER A 62 42.01 1.76 -0.17
C SER A 62 41.10 0.85 -1.00
N PHE A 63 41.38 -0.46 -1.04
CA PHE A 63 40.52 -1.43 -1.72
C PHE A 63 39.17 -1.59 -1.00
N ARG A 64 39.20 -1.66 0.33
CA ARG A 64 37.98 -1.71 1.16
C ARG A 64 37.15 -0.45 1.01
N ASP A 65 37.78 0.72 0.94
CA ASP A 65 37.08 1.99 0.74
C ASP A 65 36.35 2.04 -0.60
N VAL A 66 36.97 1.55 -1.69
CA VAL A 66 36.31 1.48 -3.00
C VAL A 66 35.13 0.51 -2.99
N GLN A 67 35.26 -0.62 -2.30
CA GLN A 67 34.15 -1.58 -2.16
C GLN A 67 33.00 -0.99 -1.32
N ALA A 68 33.33 -0.33 -0.20
CA ALA A 68 32.36 0.34 0.65
C ALA A 68 31.61 1.45 -0.11
N ALA A 69 32.34 2.31 -0.83
CA ALA A 69 31.75 3.36 -1.66
C ALA A 69 30.85 2.79 -2.77
N GLY A 70 31.24 1.67 -3.39
CA GLY A 70 30.41 0.97 -4.37
C GLY A 70 29.11 0.44 -3.76
N GLN A 71 29.19 -0.16 -2.57
CA GLN A 71 28.01 -0.65 -1.84
C GLN A 71 27.09 0.51 -1.40
N ASP A 72 27.66 1.60 -0.91
CA ASP A 72 26.92 2.79 -0.50
C ASP A 72 26.19 3.42 -1.69
N ARG A 73 26.84 3.51 -2.85
CA ARG A 73 26.22 3.96 -4.09
C ARG A 73 25.02 3.09 -4.47
N ASN A 74 25.20 1.77 -4.52
CA ASN A 74 24.11 0.85 -4.88
C ASN A 74 22.95 0.94 -3.90
N THR A 75 23.24 1.14 -2.61
CA THR A 75 22.25 1.32 -1.56
C THR A 75 21.46 2.61 -1.77
N GLN A 76 22.13 3.72 -2.07
CA GLN A 76 21.50 5.01 -2.34
C GLN A 76 20.65 4.96 -3.62
N GLU A 77 21.14 4.36 -4.70
CA GLU A 77 20.38 4.15 -5.94
C GLU A 77 19.11 3.34 -5.66
N SER A 78 19.23 2.22 -4.95
CA SER A 78 18.09 1.36 -4.59
C SER A 78 17.06 2.10 -3.72
N GLN A 79 17.50 2.93 -2.78
CA GLN A 79 16.62 3.75 -1.94
C GLN A 79 15.89 4.83 -2.74
N ALA A 80 16.59 5.48 -3.69
CA ALA A 80 15.99 6.48 -4.56
C ALA A 80 14.94 5.86 -5.49
N GLU A 81 15.22 4.70 -6.08
CA GLU A 81 14.26 3.95 -6.88
C GLU A 81 13.04 3.53 -6.05
N ALA A 82 13.25 3.02 -4.84
CA ALA A 82 12.16 2.65 -3.94
C ALA A 82 11.29 3.86 -3.58
N TYR A 83 11.88 5.02 -3.33
CA TYR A 83 11.16 6.25 -3.06
C TYR A 83 10.34 6.71 -4.27
N ALA A 84 10.94 6.76 -5.46
CA ALA A 84 10.27 7.15 -6.69
C ALA A 84 9.08 6.22 -7.01
N ASN A 85 9.28 4.91 -6.86
CA ASN A 85 8.22 3.91 -7.05
C ASN A 85 7.09 4.08 -6.04
N ARG A 86 7.41 4.34 -4.77
CA ARG A 86 6.42 4.60 -3.72
C ARG A 86 5.60 5.85 -4.03
N ALA A 87 6.26 6.97 -4.34
CA ALA A 87 5.60 8.23 -4.65
C ALA A 87 4.69 8.11 -5.88
N LEU A 88 5.14 7.40 -6.92
CA LEU A 88 4.34 7.13 -8.12
C LEU A 88 3.11 6.26 -7.83
N ALA A 89 3.28 5.21 -7.01
CA ALA A 89 2.18 4.34 -6.61
C ALA A 89 1.15 5.09 -5.76
N GLU A 90 1.61 5.93 -4.83
CA GLU A 90 0.75 6.77 -4.00
C GLU A 90 -0.05 7.76 -4.85
N ALA A 91 0.60 8.48 -5.77
CA ALA A 91 -0.08 9.41 -6.67
C ALA A 91 -1.13 8.72 -7.55
N ARG A 92 -0.83 7.51 -8.06
CA ARG A 92 -1.81 6.70 -8.81
C ARG A 92 -2.97 6.25 -7.94
N GLY A 93 -2.70 5.84 -6.70
CA GLY A 93 -3.71 5.46 -5.72
C GLY A 93 -4.66 6.62 -5.40
N GLN A 94 -4.11 7.80 -5.09
CA GLN A 94 -4.90 9.01 -4.84
C GLN A 94 -5.74 9.41 -6.04
N SER A 95 -5.17 9.38 -7.25
CA SER A 95 -5.93 9.68 -8.47
C SER A 95 -7.08 8.70 -8.68
N ALA A 96 -6.86 7.40 -8.48
CA ALA A 96 -7.90 6.39 -8.61
C ALA A 96 -8.99 6.54 -7.54
N GLN A 97 -8.60 6.86 -6.31
CA GLN A 97 -9.52 7.12 -5.20
C GLN A 97 -10.44 8.31 -5.55
N ILE A 98 -9.88 9.45 -5.98
CA ILE A 98 -10.66 10.63 -6.34
C ILE A 98 -11.65 10.32 -7.47
N LEU A 99 -11.23 9.56 -8.49
CA LEU A 99 -12.11 9.15 -9.58
C LEU A 99 -13.25 8.25 -9.09
N GLN A 100 -12.95 7.25 -8.25
CA GLN A 100 -13.97 6.36 -7.69
C GLN A 100 -14.95 7.09 -6.77
N GLU A 101 -14.46 8.01 -5.95
CA GLU A 101 -15.30 8.86 -5.09
C GLU A 101 -16.22 9.75 -5.95
N ALA A 102 -15.70 10.36 -7.02
CA ALA A 102 -16.49 11.18 -7.93
C ALA A 102 -17.54 10.35 -8.68
N GLU A 103 -17.19 9.15 -9.14
CA GLU A 103 -18.12 8.22 -9.78
C GLU A 103 -19.21 7.74 -8.81
N GLY A 104 -18.82 7.43 -7.57
CA GLY A 104 -19.74 7.05 -6.49
C GLY A 104 -20.72 8.17 -6.16
N TYR A 105 -20.21 9.40 -5.99
CA TYR A 105 -21.03 10.58 -5.76
C TYR A 105 -22.02 10.83 -6.91
N ARG A 106 -21.53 10.79 -8.15
CA ARG A 106 -22.39 10.92 -9.34
C ARG A 106 -23.49 9.87 -9.37
N ALA A 107 -23.15 8.60 -9.13
CA ALA A 107 -24.11 7.50 -9.11
C ALA A 107 -25.14 7.69 -7.98
N GLN A 108 -24.70 8.09 -6.79
CA GLN A 108 -25.59 8.40 -5.67
C GLN A 108 -26.57 9.52 -6.03
N THR A 109 -26.09 10.66 -6.52
CA THR A 109 -26.95 11.80 -6.89
C THR A 109 -27.95 11.44 -7.97
N VAL A 110 -27.54 10.70 -9.01
CA VAL A 110 -28.45 10.27 -10.08
C VAL A 110 -29.49 9.28 -9.56
N ASN A 111 -29.10 8.32 -8.73
CA ASN A 111 -30.01 7.33 -8.17
C ASN A 111 -31.01 7.96 -7.20
N GLU A 112 -30.56 8.90 -6.36
CA GLU A 112 -31.40 9.64 -5.44
C GLU A 112 -32.43 10.49 -6.21
N ALA A 113 -31.99 11.29 -7.18
CA ALA A 113 -32.89 12.08 -8.02
C ALA A 113 -33.89 11.20 -8.81
N SER A 114 -33.44 10.06 -9.33
CA SER A 114 -34.30 9.11 -10.04
C SER A 114 -35.32 8.46 -9.10
N GLY A 115 -34.91 8.10 -7.88
CA GLY A 115 -35.76 7.55 -6.84
C GLY A 115 -36.83 8.55 -6.39
N GLU A 116 -36.44 9.79 -6.13
CA GLU A 116 -37.35 10.88 -5.79
C GLU A 116 -38.35 11.17 -6.92
N ALA A 117 -37.88 11.25 -8.16
CA ALA A 117 -38.75 11.45 -9.33
C ALA A 117 -39.74 10.29 -9.49
N SER A 118 -39.30 9.05 -9.28
CA SER A 118 -40.16 7.87 -9.34
C SER A 118 -41.20 7.88 -8.21
N ARG A 119 -40.80 8.24 -6.99
CA ARG A 119 -41.71 8.43 -5.84
C ARG A 119 -42.74 9.52 -6.12
N PHE A 120 -42.31 10.66 -6.68
CA PHE A 120 -43.20 11.75 -7.04
C PHE A 120 -44.22 11.33 -8.09
N LYS A 121 -43.79 10.64 -9.15
CA LYS A 121 -44.69 10.10 -10.19
C LYS A 121 -45.73 9.14 -9.62
N ALA A 122 -45.32 8.26 -8.70
CA ALA A 122 -46.24 7.33 -8.04
C ALA A 122 -47.31 8.08 -7.21
N ILE A 123 -46.89 9.07 -6.41
CA ILE A 123 -47.83 9.90 -5.63
C ILE A 123 -48.75 10.71 -6.55
N TYR A 124 -48.22 11.25 -7.65
CA TYR A 124 -49.01 12.02 -8.61
C TYR A 124 -50.10 11.17 -9.28
N ALA A 125 -49.80 9.92 -9.64
CA ALA A 125 -50.78 9.01 -10.21
C ALA A 125 -51.97 8.77 -9.25
N GLU A 126 -51.70 8.54 -7.96
CA GLU A 126 -52.72 8.40 -6.93
C GLU A 126 -53.48 9.70 -6.66
N TYR A 127 -52.78 10.84 -6.69
CA TYR A 127 -53.39 12.15 -6.54
C TYR A 127 -54.37 12.47 -7.68
N ALA A 128 -54.02 12.10 -8.91
CA ALA A 128 -54.88 12.29 -10.08
C ALA A 128 -56.17 11.46 -9.99
N LEU A 129 -56.12 10.27 -9.37
CA LEU A 129 -57.28 9.42 -9.12
C LEU A 129 -58.17 9.99 -8.00
N ALA A 130 -57.58 10.42 -6.89
CA ALA A 130 -58.33 10.88 -5.71
C ALA A 130 -57.59 12.02 -4.97
N PRO A 131 -57.83 13.30 -5.34
CA PRO A 131 -57.03 14.42 -4.84
C PRO A 131 -57.28 14.78 -3.37
N GLU A 132 -58.53 14.72 -2.90
CA GLU A 132 -58.92 15.08 -1.53
C GLU A 132 -58.32 14.13 -0.47
N VAL A 133 -58.44 12.82 -0.69
CA VAL A 133 -57.93 11.79 0.25
C VAL A 133 -56.40 11.76 0.28
N THR A 134 -55.76 11.93 -0.87
CA THR A 134 -54.30 11.92 -1.00
C THR A 134 -53.68 13.12 -0.28
N ARG A 135 -54.27 14.32 -0.43
CA ARG A 135 -53.83 15.52 0.29
C ARG A 135 -53.98 15.37 1.80
N LYS A 136 -55.12 14.84 2.27
CA LYS A 136 -55.37 14.61 3.70
C LYS A 136 -54.40 13.58 4.30
N ARG A 137 -54.11 12.49 3.59
CA ARG A 137 -53.10 11.49 4.00
C ARG A 137 -51.72 12.12 4.13
N LEU A 138 -51.27 12.84 3.11
CA LEU A 138 -49.94 13.48 3.12
C LEU A 138 -49.80 14.46 4.30
N TYR A 139 -50.84 15.25 4.58
CA TYR A 139 -50.89 16.14 5.73
C TYR A 139 -50.76 15.37 7.05
N LEU A 140 -51.57 14.32 7.25
CA LEU A 140 -51.51 13.53 8.49
C LEU A 140 -50.16 12.82 8.66
N GLU A 141 -49.57 12.25 7.60
CA GLU A 141 -48.24 11.63 7.65
C GLU A 141 -47.12 12.65 7.96
N THR A 142 -47.17 13.85 7.37
CA THR A 142 -46.20 14.90 7.67
C THR A 142 -46.33 15.39 9.10
N MET A 143 -47.56 15.60 9.58
CA MET A 143 -47.83 15.95 10.98
C MET A 143 -47.36 14.84 11.92
N GLU A 144 -47.64 13.57 11.61
CA GLU A 144 -47.15 12.43 12.40
C GLU A 144 -45.63 12.41 12.47
N ARG A 145 -44.92 12.59 11.35
CA ARG A 145 -43.44 12.60 11.33
C ARG A 145 -42.87 13.76 12.14
N VAL A 146 -43.42 14.96 11.97
CA VAL A 146 -42.97 16.16 12.71
C VAL A 146 -43.25 16.01 14.20
N PHE A 147 -44.45 15.56 14.55
CA PHE A 147 -44.88 15.44 15.93
C PHE A 147 -44.41 14.15 16.62
N GLY A 148 -43.98 13.13 15.89
CA GLY A 148 -43.53 11.84 16.43
C GLY A 148 -42.16 11.92 17.13
N GLY A 149 -41.32 12.87 16.72
CA GLY A 149 -40.02 13.13 17.37
C GLY A 149 -40.06 14.18 18.49
N MET A 150 -41.23 14.78 18.77
CA MET A 150 -41.35 15.81 19.80
C MET A 150 -41.91 15.23 21.10
N ASN A 151 -41.29 15.58 22.23
CA ASN A 151 -41.86 15.31 23.55
C ASN A 151 -43.12 16.17 23.74
N LYS A 152 -44.28 15.57 23.50
CA LYS A 152 -45.58 16.23 23.66
C LYS A 152 -45.93 16.32 25.14
N VAL A 153 -46.19 17.54 25.62
CA VAL A 153 -46.83 17.78 26.91
C VAL A 153 -48.24 18.29 26.59
N ILE A 154 -49.25 17.44 26.83
CA ILE A 154 -50.66 17.80 26.64
C ILE A 154 -51.14 18.38 27.98
N LEU A 155 -51.45 19.67 27.98
CA LEU A 155 -52.05 20.36 29.12
C LEU A 155 -53.57 20.35 28.91
N ASP A 156 -54.29 19.69 29.80
CA ASP A 156 -55.75 19.68 29.80
C ASP A 156 -56.28 20.98 30.43
N ASP A 157 -56.85 21.85 29.60
CA ASP A 157 -57.42 23.14 30.03
C ASP A 157 -58.83 23.00 30.64
N THR A 158 -59.27 21.77 30.93
CA THR A 158 -60.60 21.55 31.55
C THR A 158 -60.60 21.59 33.07
N THR A 159 -59.48 21.81 33.75
CA THR A 159 -59.44 22.03 35.21
C THR A 159 -59.18 23.49 35.56
N SER A 160 -60.22 24.31 35.37
CA SER A 160 -60.39 25.59 36.04
C SER A 160 -60.49 25.37 37.57
N GLY A 161 -59.35 25.20 38.24
CA GLY A 161 -59.30 24.98 39.69
C GLY A 161 -57.93 24.46 40.10
N GLY A 162 -57.10 25.35 40.62
CA GLY A 162 -55.65 25.18 40.67
C GLY A 162 -55.13 23.99 41.48
N GLN A 163 -54.13 23.30 40.91
CA GLN A 163 -52.98 22.78 41.65
C GLN A 163 -51.86 22.39 40.67
N GLY A 164 -50.79 23.18 40.67
CA GLY A 164 -49.41 22.82 40.32
C GLY A 164 -49.17 21.93 39.09
N VAL A 165 -48.97 22.54 37.93
CA VAL A 165 -48.20 21.88 36.85
C VAL A 165 -46.73 21.92 37.28
N VAL A 166 -46.23 20.84 37.86
CA VAL A 166 -44.80 20.72 38.22
C VAL A 166 -44.05 20.25 36.97
N PRO A 167 -43.06 20.99 36.45
CA PRO A 167 -42.27 20.54 35.32
C PRO A 167 -41.52 19.26 35.71
N TYR A 168 -41.88 18.13 35.11
CA TYR A 168 -41.11 16.90 35.27
C TYR A 168 -39.79 17.07 34.50
N LEU A 169 -38.73 17.42 35.23
CA LEU A 169 -37.35 17.35 34.74
C LEU A 169 -36.85 15.92 35.02
N PRO A 170 -36.75 15.02 34.01
CA PRO A 170 -36.23 13.68 34.22
C PRO A 170 -34.73 13.76 34.52
N LEU A 171 -34.36 13.89 35.80
CA LEU A 171 -32.98 13.86 36.27
C LEU A 171 -32.30 12.48 36.05
N ASN A 172 -33.09 11.44 35.78
CA ASN A 172 -32.59 10.08 35.56
C ASN A 172 -31.85 9.91 34.22
N GLN A 173 -32.03 10.81 33.25
CA GLN A 173 -31.31 10.75 31.96
C GLN A 173 -29.99 11.56 31.96
N LEU A 174 -29.76 12.41 32.96
CA LEU A 174 -28.48 13.12 33.14
C LEU A 174 -27.48 12.37 34.02
N VAL A 175 -27.94 11.35 34.78
CA VAL A 175 -27.12 10.54 35.69
C VAL A 175 -27.11 9.06 35.27
N GLY A 176 -27.37 8.78 34.00
CA GLY A 176 -27.16 7.46 33.39
C GLY A 176 -25.72 7.36 32.89
N GLY A 177 -24.81 7.09 33.82
CA GLY A 177 -23.38 6.97 33.54
C GLY A 177 -23.07 5.91 32.48
N ASP A 178 -22.18 6.28 31.56
CA ASP A 178 -21.36 5.36 30.80
C ASP A 178 -20.74 4.33 31.74
N LYS A 179 -21.09 3.06 31.49
CA LYS A 179 -20.20 1.92 31.65
C LYS A 179 -20.32 1.05 30.42
#